data_AF-A0A392NDQ3-F1
#
_entry.id   AF-A0A392NDQ3-F1
#
_cell.length_a   1.000
_cell.length_b   1.000
_cell.length_c   1.000
_cell.angle_alpha   90.00
_cell.angle_beta   90.00
_cell.angle_gamma   90.00
#
_symmetry.space_group_name_H-M   'P 1'
#
loop_
_entity.id
_entity.type
_entity.pdbx_description
1 polymer ?
#
loop_
_entity_poly.entity_id
_entity_poly.type
_entity_poly.pdbx_seq_one_letter_code
_entity_poly.pdbx_strand_id
1 'polypeptide(L)'
;MDTLLYLLVYPQRPLVTTKSIELVGYDKLGAGQNATVAVMSYSGYDIEDAIVMNKSSLDRGFGRCIFMKRYTAVRQRYPNGTADRIIAPNRAGDTAGRMQ
;
A
#
# COMPACT_ATOMS: atom_id res chain seq x y z
N MET A 1 0.66 7.01 -13.74
CA MET A 1 0.31 6.94 -12.31
C MET A 1 -0.20 5.56 -12.04
N ASP A 2 0.40 4.84 -11.10
CA ASP A 2 0.08 3.44 -10.84
C ASP A 2 -1.30 3.30 -10.17
N THR A 3 -1.86 2.09 -10.22
CA THR A 3 -3.17 1.80 -9.62
C THR A 3 -3.06 1.63 -8.10
N LEU A 4 -1.96 1.03 -7.64
CA LEU A 4 -1.65 0.77 -6.24
C LEU A 4 -0.17 1.08 -6.01
N LEU A 5 0.12 1.71 -4.88
CA LEU A 5 1.48 2.01 -4.45
C LEU A 5 1.61 1.77 -2.94
N TYR A 6 2.68 1.07 -2.55
CA TYR A 6 3.08 0.87 -1.17
C TYR A 6 4.40 1.57 -0.93
N LEU A 7 4.43 2.49 0.04
CA LEU A 7 5.62 3.25 0.38
C LEU A 7 5.97 3.04 1.84
N LEU A 8 7.15 2.47 2.10
CA LEU A 8 7.67 2.32 3.46
C LEU A 8 8.08 3.69 4.03
N VAL A 9 7.68 4.01 5.27
CA VAL A 9 7.92 5.34 5.85
C VAL A 9 9.40 5.55 6.20
N TYR A 10 10.06 4.53 6.74
CA TYR A 10 11.46 4.59 7.16
C TYR A 10 12.27 3.45 6.54
N PRO A 11 12.58 3.49 5.24
CA PRO A 11 13.45 2.50 4.62
C PRO A 11 14.87 2.57 5.19
N GLN A 12 15.50 1.42 5.38
CA GLN A 12 16.89 1.30 5.82
C GLN A 12 17.71 0.49 4.82
N ARG A 13 18.99 0.81 4.73
CA ARG A 13 19.97 0.01 3.98
C ARG A 13 20.19 -1.32 4.72
N PRO A 14 20.22 -2.47 4.02
CA PRO A 14 20.56 -3.75 4.65
C PRO A 14 21.98 -3.73 5.22
N LEU A 15 22.16 -4.30 6.42
CA LEU A 15 23.47 -4.38 7.07
C LEU A 15 24.47 -5.27 6.33
N VAL A 16 23.98 -6.39 5.77
CA VAL A 16 24.78 -7.33 5.00
C VAL A 16 24.42 -7.14 3.52
N THR A 17 25.37 -6.65 2.72
CA THR A 17 25.19 -6.37 1.29
C THR A 17 25.98 -7.35 0.44
N THR A 18 25.41 -7.74 -0.70
CA THR A 18 26.11 -8.52 -1.74
C THR A 18 26.58 -7.58 -2.85
N LYS A 19 27.57 -8.00 -3.65
CA LYS A 19 28.06 -7.20 -4.78
C LYS A 19 26.95 -6.83 -5.79
N SER A 20 25.96 -7.70 -5.96
CA SER A 20 24.82 -7.44 -6.84
C SER A 20 23.96 -6.26 -6.36
N ILE A 21 23.79 -6.09 -5.05
CA ILE A 21 23.03 -4.97 -4.47
C ILE A 21 23.69 -3.63 -4.80
N GLU A 22 25.02 -3.58 -4.79
CA GLU A 22 25.81 -2.38 -5.12
C GLU A 22 25.74 -2.07 -6.62
N LEU A 23 25.85 -3.09 -7.48
CA LEU A 23 25.75 -2.91 -8.93
C LEU A 23 24.37 -2.44 -9.38
N VAL A 24 23.30 -2.90 -8.70
CA VAL A 24 21.91 -2.51 -8.99
C VAL A 24 21.53 -1.20 -8.29
N GLY A 25 22.33 -0.72 -7.33
CA GLY A 25 22.05 0.49 -6.56
C GLY A 25 20.91 0.34 -5.54
N TYR A 26 20.66 -0.89 -5.09
CA TYR A 26 19.58 -1.21 -4.13
C TYR A 26 19.92 -0.75 -2.70
N ASP A 27 21.17 -0.38 -2.45
CA ASP A 27 21.63 0.28 -1.23
C ASP A 27 21.05 1.70 -1.07
N LYS A 28 20.75 2.39 -2.18
CA LYS A 28 20.18 3.74 -2.20
C LYS A 28 18.66 3.75 -2.04
N LEU A 29 17.99 2.69 -2.47
CA LEU A 29 16.54 2.50 -2.39
C LEU A 29 16.23 1.25 -1.56
N GLY A 30 16.54 1.32 -0.27
CA GLY A 30 16.26 0.23 0.67
C GLY A 30 14.77 -0.09 0.71
N ALA A 31 14.40 -1.34 0.48
CA ALA A 31 13.00 -1.77 0.48
C ALA A 31 12.52 -2.35 1.83
N GLY A 32 13.31 -2.21 2.90
CA GLY A 32 13.04 -2.86 4.18
C GLY A 32 13.59 -2.11 5.38
N GLN A 33 13.52 -2.75 6.56
CA GLN A 33 14.07 -2.25 7.82
C GLN A 33 14.90 -3.35 8.48
N ASN A 34 15.99 -2.97 9.13
CA ASN A 34 16.77 -3.90 9.92
C ASN A 34 16.03 -4.19 11.24
N ALA A 35 15.79 -5.46 11.53
CA ALA A 35 15.10 -5.91 12.73
C ALA A 35 16.08 -6.63 13.67
N THR A 36 15.91 -6.47 14.97
CA THR A 36 16.57 -7.33 15.96
C THR A 36 15.70 -8.57 16.15
N VAL A 37 16.26 -9.75 15.95
CA VAL A 37 15.55 -11.04 16.01
C VAL A 37 16.07 -11.85 17.18
N ALA A 38 15.16 -12.34 18.02
CA ALA A 38 15.47 -13.30 19.08
C ALA A 38 14.91 -14.67 18.69
N VAL A 39 15.76 -15.69 18.68
CA VAL A 39 15.36 -17.07 18.38
C VAL A 39 15.24 -17.82 19.70
N MET A 40 14.02 -17.99 20.17
CA MET A 40 13.71 -18.68 21.42
C MET A 40 12.24 -19.13 21.40
N SER A 41 11.91 -20.17 22.16
CA SER A 41 10.51 -20.52 22.43
C SER A 41 9.92 -19.53 23.44
N TYR A 42 8.92 -18.75 23.04
CA TYR A 42 8.34 -17.71 23.89
C TYR A 42 6.82 -17.76 23.91
N SER A 43 6.25 -18.01 25.10
CA SER A 43 4.81 -17.93 25.42
C SER A 43 3.86 -18.84 24.61
N GLY A 44 4.36 -19.60 23.63
CA GLY A 44 3.56 -20.51 22.81
C GLY A 44 2.73 -19.83 21.72
N TYR A 45 2.91 -18.53 21.52
CA TYR A 45 2.31 -17.77 20.41
C TYR A 45 3.20 -17.71 19.15
N ASP A 46 4.41 -18.27 19.25
CA ASP A 46 5.44 -18.40 18.21
C ASP A 46 5.48 -19.82 17.61
N ILE A 47 4.33 -20.51 17.59
CA ILE A 47 4.22 -21.86 17.01
C ILE A 47 4.23 -21.81 15.48
N GLU A 48 4.79 -22.84 14.86
CA GLU A 48 4.92 -22.98 13.40
C GLU A 48 5.65 -21.76 12.78
N ASP A 49 4.96 -20.99 11.95
CA ASP A 49 5.50 -19.83 11.21
C ASP A 49 5.11 -18.49 11.88
N ALA A 50 4.56 -18.52 13.10
CA ALA A 50 4.13 -17.33 13.80
C ALA A 50 5.31 -16.51 14.35
N ILE A 51 5.23 -15.18 14.21
CA ILE A 51 6.25 -14.24 14.71
C ILE A 51 5.60 -13.35 15.76
N VAL A 52 6.20 -13.31 16.95
CA VAL A 52 5.84 -12.36 18.00
C VAL A 52 6.59 -11.05 17.80
N MET A 53 5.87 -9.93 17.69
CA MET A 53 6.45 -8.61 17.49
C MET A 53 6.40 -7.75 18.75
N ASN A 54 7.40 -6.88 18.93
CA ASN A 54 7.42 -5.92 20.02
C ASN A 54 6.45 -4.76 19.73
N LYS A 55 5.39 -4.65 20.54
CA LYS A 55 4.38 -3.58 20.44
C LYS A 55 5.01 -2.18 20.51
N SER A 56 5.96 -1.95 21.41
CA SER A 56 6.61 -0.63 21.55
C SER A 56 7.44 -0.24 20.32
N SER A 57 8.00 -1.21 19.59
CA SER A 57 8.68 -0.95 18.31
C SER A 57 7.69 -0.59 17.21
N LEU A 58 6.53 -1.24 17.18
CA LEU A 58 5.46 -0.93 16.24
C LEU A 58 4.90 0.49 16.47
N ASP A 59 4.66 0.86 17.72
CA ASP A 59 4.17 2.21 18.10
C ASP A 59 5.14 3.32 17.67
N ARG A 60 6.45 3.01 17.62
CA ARG A 60 7.50 3.90 17.13
C ARG A 60 7.65 3.92 15.60
N GLY A 61 6.86 3.14 14.87
CA GLY A 61 6.81 3.16 13.41
C GLY A 61 7.61 2.07 12.70
N PHE A 62 8.02 1.01 13.40
CA PHE A 62 8.59 -0.18 12.75
C PHE A 62 7.58 -0.81 11.78
N GLY A 63 7.99 -1.06 10.54
CA GLY A 63 7.17 -1.64 9.48
C GLY A 63 6.05 -0.75 8.93
N ARG A 64 5.99 0.54 9.31
CA ARG A 64 4.90 1.42 8.88
C ARG A 64 4.98 1.75 7.39
N CYS A 65 3.89 1.52 6.65
CA CYS A 65 3.78 1.84 5.23
C CYS A 65 2.57 2.74 4.92
N ILE A 66 2.68 3.50 3.83
CA ILE A 66 1.63 4.31 3.25
C ILE A 66 1.08 3.56 2.05
N PHE A 67 -0.23 3.34 2.06
CA PHE A 67 -0.96 2.73 0.97
C PHE A 67 -1.67 3.82 0.15
N MET A 68 -1.36 3.89 -1.14
CA MET A 68 -1.97 4.83 -2.08
C MET A 68 -2.68 4.05 -3.18
N LYS A 69 -3.98 4.31 -3.35
CA LYS A 69 -4.80 3.70 -4.40
C LYS A 69 -5.40 4.77 -5.30
N ARG A 70 -5.20 4.61 -6.61
CA ARG A 70 -5.74 5.52 -7.61
C ARG A 70 -7.07 5.01 -8.14
N TYR A 71 -8.06 5.88 -8.13
CA TYR A 71 -9.32 5.69 -8.83
C TYR A 71 -9.37 6.70 -9.98
N THR A 72 -9.58 6.20 -11.20
CA THR A 72 -9.69 7.04 -12.40
C THR A 72 -11.12 6.94 -12.92
N ALA A 73 -11.74 8.09 -13.18
CA ALA A 73 -13.03 8.17 -13.84
C ALA A 73 -12.84 8.89 -15.18
N VAL A 74 -13.41 8.33 -16.24
CA VAL A 74 -13.35 8.90 -17.58
C VAL A 74 -14.71 9.49 -17.91
N ARG A 75 -14.72 10.69 -18.47
CA ARG A 75 -15.92 11.30 -19.04
C ARG A 75 -16.02 10.89 -20.51
N GLN A 76 -16.95 10.00 -20.85
CA GLN A 76 -17.13 9.60 -22.24
C GLN A 76 -17.79 10.73 -23.03
N ARG A 77 -17.30 10.97 -24.24
CA ARG A 77 -17.96 11.81 -25.25
C ARG A 77 -18.45 10.90 -26.36
N TYR A 78 -19.71 11.03 -26.72
CA TYR A 78 -20.34 10.20 -27.73
C TYR A 78 -20.36 10.93 -29.09
N PRO A 79 -20.42 10.18 -30.21
CA PRO A 79 -20.45 10.76 -31.55
C PRO A 79 -21.66 11.67 -31.81
N ASN A 80 -22.73 11.51 -31.04
CA ASN A 80 -23.94 12.34 -31.08
C ASN A 80 -23.79 13.70 -30.38
N GLY A 81 -22.58 14.07 -29.94
CA GLY A 81 -22.31 15.33 -29.24
C GLY A 81 -22.67 15.33 -27.75
N THR A 82 -23.27 14.25 -27.23
CA THR A 82 -23.55 14.10 -25.80
C THR A 82 -22.29 13.67 -25.04
N ALA A 83 -22.23 13.99 -23.74
CA ALA A 83 -21.09 13.65 -22.91
C ALA A 83 -21.52 13.42 -21.46
N ASP A 84 -20.84 12.50 -20.80
CA ASP A 84 -21.14 12.17 -19.41
C ASP A 84 -20.88 13.35 -18.47
N ARG A 85 -21.56 13.33 -17.32
CA ARG A 85 -21.29 14.23 -16.20
C ARG A 85 -21.11 13.41 -14.93
N ILE A 86 -19.95 13.55 -14.31
CA ILE A 86 -19.65 12.92 -13.02
C ILE A 86 -20.20 13.85 -11.94
N ILE A 87 -21.39 13.55 -11.45
CA ILE A 87 -22.08 14.31 -10.40
C ILE A 87 -22.54 13.37 -9.29
N ALA A 88 -22.75 13.92 -8.09
CA ALA A 88 -23.36 13.15 -7.00
C ALA A 88 -24.78 12.70 -7.40
N PRO A 89 -25.17 11.44 -7.13
CA PRO A 89 -26.48 10.94 -7.49
C PRO A 89 -27.57 11.62 -6.65
N ASN A 90 -28.57 12.22 -7.30
CA ASN A 90 -29.73 12.80 -6.62
C ASN A 90 -30.82 11.75 -6.45
N ARG A 91 -31.09 11.33 -5.20
CA ARG A 91 -32.13 10.35 -4.86
C ARG A 91 -33.53 10.96 -4.69
N ALA A 92 -33.65 12.29 -4.59
CA ALA A 92 -34.91 12.98 -4.36
C ALA A 92 -35.60 13.46 -5.64
N GLY A 93 -34.93 13.37 -6.80
CA GLY A 93 -35.51 13.68 -8.09
C GLY A 93 -36.31 12.49 -8.62
N ASP A 94 -37.59 12.73 -8.93
CA ASP A 94 -38.61 11.81 -9.44
C ASP A 94 -38.33 11.26 -10.87
N THR A 95 -37.10 10.81 -11.13
CA THR A 95 -36.67 10.27 -12.44
C THR A 95 -36.13 8.83 -12.34
N ALA A 96 -36.18 8.21 -11.16
CA ALA A 96 -35.70 6.84 -10.93
C ALA A 96 -36.56 5.74 -11.62
N GLY A 97 -37.67 6.10 -12.27
CA GLY A 97 -38.61 5.17 -12.91
C GLY A 97 -38.63 5.17 -14.45
N ARG A 98 -37.74 5.87 -15.15
CA ARG A 98 -37.76 5.98 -16.63
C ARG A 98 -36.49 5.49 -17.34
N MET A 99 -35.88 4.42 -16.84
CA MET A 99 -34.93 3.62 -17.61
C MET A 99 -35.49 2.19 -17.76
N GLN A 100 -36.44 2.05 -18.70
CA GLN A 100 -36.70 0.84 -19.48
C GLN A 100 -36.53 1.20 -20.94
#